data_AF-A0A3D4ACZ1-F1
#
_entry.id   AF-A0A3D4ACZ1-F1
#
_cell.length_a   1.000
_cell.length_b   1.000
_cell.length_c   1.000
_cell.angle_alpha   90.00
_cell.angle_beta   90.00
_cell.angle_gamma   90.00
#
_symmetry.space_group_name_H-M   'P 1'
#
loop_
_entity.id
_entity.type
_entity.pdbx_description
1 polymer ?
#
loop_
_entity_poly.entity_id
_entity_poly.type
_entity_poly.pdbx_seq_one_letter_code
_entity_poly.pdbx_strand_id
1 'polypeptide(L)' 'MTNCTFAEINSALREHESFAVLGHVRPDGDALGSQLALALSLKQLGKDVRVWNEDGMLKKYSFLSRAELLT' A
#
# COMPACT_ATOMS: atom_id res chain seq x y z
N MET A 1 -4.26 -10.15 -23.64
CA MET A 1 -3.48 -9.96 -22.40
C MET A 1 -4.06 -10.87 -21.36
N THR A 2 -3.25 -11.73 -20.76
CA THR A 2 -3.68 -12.60 -19.66
C THR A 2 -3.29 -11.90 -18.36
N ASN A 3 -4.22 -11.83 -17.41
CA ASN A 3 -3.94 -11.27 -16.09
C ASN A 3 -3.00 -12.19 -15.32
N CYS A 4 -2.16 -11.63 -14.46
CA CYS A 4 -1.40 -12.40 -13.49
C CYS A 4 -2.34 -13.12 -12.51
N THR A 5 -1.91 -14.30 -12.07
CA THR A 5 -2.55 -15.09 -11.02
C THR A 5 -2.14 -14.61 -9.64
N PHE A 6 -2.89 -15.00 -8.61
CA PHE A 6 -2.49 -14.74 -7.21
C PHE A 6 -1.17 -15.42 -6.84
N ALA A 7 -0.84 -16.56 -7.46
CA ALA A 7 0.42 -17.25 -7.20
C ALA A 7 1.62 -16.43 -7.68
N GLU A 8 1.53 -15.85 -8.88
CA GLU A 8 2.57 -14.98 -9.44
C GLU A 8 2.75 -13.71 -8.60
N ILE A 9 1.65 -13.09 -8.15
CA ILE A 9 1.70 -11.94 -7.24
C ILE A 9 2.40 -12.32 -5.92
N ASN A 10 2.03 -13.45 -5.31
CA ASN A 10 2.66 -13.91 -4.07
C ASN A 10 4.17 -14.20 -4.26
N SER A 11 4.58 -14.73 -5.42
CA SER A 11 6.01 -14.93 -5.73
C SER A 11 6.75 -13.59 -5.73
N ALA A 12 6.24 -12.61 -6.46
CA ALA A 12 6.83 -11.27 -6.53
C ALA A 12 6.92 -10.59 -5.15
N LEU A 13 5.87 -10.71 -4.33
CA LEU A 13 5.88 -10.14 -2.97
C LEU A 13 6.90 -10.80 -2.04
N ARG A 14 7.25 -12.08 -2.27
CA ARG A 14 8.23 -12.81 -1.44
C ARG A 14 9.66 -12.60 -1.89
N GLU A 15 9.88 -12.53 -3.20
CA GLU A 15 11.22 -12.44 -3.84
C GLU A 15 11.87 -11.05 -3.72
N HIS A 16 11.08 -10.00 -3.46
CA HIS A 16 11.59 -8.64 -3.31
C HIS A 16 11.58 -8.18 -1.86
N GLU A 17 12.54 -7.32 -1.49
CA GLU A 17 12.70 -6.83 -0.10
C GLU A 17 12.16 -5.42 0.13
N SER A 18 12.13 -4.58 -0.90
CA SER A 18 11.76 -3.16 -0.80
C SER A 18 10.59 -2.83 -1.72
N PHE A 19 9.57 -2.16 -1.18
CA PHE A 19 8.34 -1.83 -1.89
C PHE A 19 7.95 -0.36 -1.73
N ALA A 20 7.41 0.20 -2.82
CA ALA A 20 6.65 1.45 -2.80
C ALA A 20 5.18 1.12 -3.07
N VAL A 21 4.29 1.50 -2.15
CA VAL A 21 2.85 1.31 -2.27
C VAL A 21 2.20 2.63 -2.64
N LEU A 22 1.69 2.72 -3.86
CA LEU A 22 1.15 3.93 -4.47
C LEU A 22 -0.37 3.81 -4.67
N GLY A 23 -1.04 4.95 -4.79
CA GLY A 23 -2.46 5.06 -5.10
C GLY A 23 -2.72 6.08 -6.21
N HIS A 24 -3.97 6.21 -6.61
CA HIS A 24 -4.37 7.24 -7.56
C HIS A 24 -4.52 8.62 -6.89
N VAL A 25 -4.49 9.68 -7.70
CA VAL A 25 -4.81 11.05 -7.29
C VAL A 25 -6.26 11.17 -6.83
N ARG A 26 -6.54 12.15 -5.97
CA ARG A 26 -7.80 12.33 -5.24
C ARG A 26 -8.24 11.02 -4.58
N PRO A 27 -7.42 10.48 -3.66
CA PRO A 27 -7.69 9.18 -3.08
C PRO A 27 -9.00 9.21 -2.27
N ASP A 28 -9.76 8.13 -2.39
CA ASP A 28 -10.90 7.87 -1.55
C ASP A 28 -10.51 6.97 -0.37
N GLY A 29 -11.51 6.50 0.37
CA GLY A 29 -11.28 5.64 1.53
C GLY A 29 -10.68 4.28 1.13
N ASP A 30 -11.02 3.78 -0.06
CA ASP A 30 -10.48 2.50 -0.54
C ASP A 30 -9.01 2.64 -0.91
N ALA A 31 -8.64 3.68 -1.68
CA ALA A 31 -7.25 3.93 -2.04
C ALA A 31 -6.34 4.03 -0.80
N LEU A 32 -6.68 4.89 0.17
CA LEU A 32 -5.85 5.05 1.37
C LEU A 32 -5.87 3.80 2.25
N GLY A 33 -7.03 3.17 2.43
CA GLY A 33 -7.18 1.96 3.23
C GLY A 33 -6.40 0.78 2.65
N SER A 34 -6.52 0.53 1.35
CA SER A 34 -5.82 -0.53 0.62
C SER A 34 -4.31 -0.30 0.60
N GLN A 35 -3.85 0.94 0.42
CA GLN A 35 -2.43 1.27 0.52
C GLN A 35 -1.88 0.95 1.93
N LEU A 36 -2.57 1.37 2.98
CA LEU A 36 -2.16 1.09 4.37
C LEU A 36 -2.21 -0.41 4.68
N ALA A 37 -3.26 -1.11 4.28
CA ALA A 37 -3.43 -2.54 4.53
C ALA A 37 -2.31 -3.36 3.86
N LEU A 38 -2.01 -3.09 2.60
CA LEU A 38 -0.95 -3.78 1.88
C LEU A 38 0.42 -3.47 2.50
N ALA A 39 0.69 -2.20 2.82
CA ALA A 39 1.95 -1.82 3.42
C ALA A 39 2.17 -2.45 4.80
N LEU A 40 1.16 -2.48 5.66
CA LEU A 40 1.23 -3.13 6.96
C LEU A 40 1.42 -4.65 6.84
N SER A 41 0.81 -5.26 5.82
CA SER A 41 0.99 -6.69 5.55
C SER A 41 2.41 -7.01 5.10
N LEU A 42 2.98 -6.21 4.18
CA LEU A 42 4.35 -6.36 3.73
C LEU A 42 5.36 -6.09 4.85
N LYS A 43 5.13 -5.07 5.69
CA LYS A 43 5.96 -4.82 6.89
C LYS A 43 5.93 -6.00 7.87
N GLN A 44 4.77 -6.64 8.07
CA GLN A 44 4.67 -7.87 8.88
C GLN A 44 5.45 -9.05 8.28
N LEU A 45 5.65 -9.07 6.96
CA LEU A 45 6.52 -10.04 6.28
C LEU A 45 8.01 -9.67 6.35
N GLY A 46 8.39 -8.62 7.07
CA GLY A 46 9.78 -8.18 7.23
C GLY A 46 10.30 -7.31 6.09
N LYS A 47 9.44 -6.84 5.19
CA LYS A 47 9.82 -6.04 4.02
C LYS A 47 10.01 -4.57 4.40
N ASP A 48 10.90 -3.88 3.67
CA ASP A 48 11.02 -2.42 3.71
C ASP A 48 9.94 -1.79 2.81
N VAL A 49 9.11 -0.92 3.37
CA VAL A 49 7.92 -0.43 2.66
C VAL A 49 7.70 1.05 2.90
N ARG A 50 7.58 1.80 1.80
CA ARG A 50 7.12 3.19 1.80
C ARG A 50 5.74 3.30 1.18
N VAL A 51 4.88 4.09 1.81
CA VAL A 51 3.52 4.38 1.33
C VAL A 51 3.49 5.83 0.90
N TRP A 52 3.09 6.08 -0.34
CA TRP A 52 3.08 7.43 -0.88
C TRP A 52 1.82 7.69 -1.69
N ASN A 53 1.25 8.88 -1.53
CA ASN A 53 0.19 9.39 -2.38
C ASN A 53 0.41 10.90 -2.61
N GLU A 54 0.21 11.38 -3.84
CA GLU A 54 0.43 12.79 -4.19
C GLU A 54 -0.37 13.76 -3.31
N ASP A 55 -1.62 13.42 -3.01
CA ASP A 55 -2.49 14.25 -2.17
C ASP A 55 -2.24 14.05 -0.66
N GLY A 56 -1.39 13.09 -0.29
CA GLY A 56 -1.12 12.70 1.08
C GLY A 56 -2.36 12.18 1.81
N MET A 57 -2.31 12.20 3.15
CA MET A 57 -3.43 11.79 3.99
C MET A 57 -4.46 12.92 4.10
N LEU A 58 -5.65 12.71 3.54
CA LEU A 58 -6.75 13.68 3.65
C LEU A 58 -7.31 13.70 5.08
N LYS A 59 -7.60 14.89 5.62
CA LYS A 59 -8.11 15.09 7.00
C LYS A 59 -9.34 14.22 7.34
N LYS A 60 -10.25 14.01 6.39
CA LYS A 60 -11.45 13.16 6.61
C LYS A 60 -11.11 11.68 6.85
N TYR A 61 -9.93 11.24 6.46
CA TYR A 61 -9.44 9.86 6.61
C TYR A 61 -8.31 9.75 7.66
N SER A 62 -7.97 10.84 8.37
CA SER A 62 -6.90 10.81 9.39
C SER A 62 -7.24 9.94 10.60
N PHE A 63 -8.48 9.44 10.70
CA PHE A 63 -8.90 8.47 11.71
C PHE A 63 -8.43 7.03 11.38
N LEU A 64 -7.99 6.78 10.14
CA LEU A 64 -7.51 5.46 9.75
C LEU A 64 -6.27 5.09 10.59
N SER A 65 -6.24 3.84 11.05
CA SER A 65 -5.10 3.32 11.79
C SER A 65 -3.84 3.44 10.94
N ARG A 66 -2.76 3.94 11.54
CA ARG A 66 -1.46 4.13 10.89
C ARG A 66 -1.46 5.14 9.74
N ALA A 67 -2.40 6.10 9.76
CA ALA A 67 -2.48 7.17 8.77
C ALA A 67 -1.16 7.96 8.63
N GLU A 68 -0.35 8.04 9.68
CA GLU A 68 0.97 8.67 9.68
C GLU A 68 2.01 8.00 8.76
N LEU A 69 1.75 6.78 8.28
CA LEU A 69 2.65 6.08 7.37
C LEU A 69 2.55 6.58 5.91
N LEU A 70 1.44 7.23 5.56
CA LEU A 70 1.21 7.70 4.20
C LEU A 70 1.77 9.11 4.07
N THR A 71 2.82 9.21 3.25
CA THR A 71 3.59 10.45 3.02
C THR A 71 3.28 11.05 1.66
#